data_AF-A0A2Z3IEA9-F1
#
_entry.id   AF-A0A2Z3IEA9-F1
#
_cell.length_a   1.000
_cell.length_b   1.000
_cell.length_c   1.000
_cell.angle_alpha   90.00
_cell.angle_beta   90.00
_cell.angle_gamma   90.00
#
_symmetry.space_group_name_H-M   'P 1'
#
loop_
_entity.id
_entity.type
_entity.pdbx_description
1 polymer ?
#
loop_
_entity_poly.entity_id
_entity_poly.type
_entity_poly.pdbx_seq_one_letter_code
_entity_poly.pdbx_strand_id
1 'polypeptide(L)' 'MPRENIRDRHGKLMGWFEDNGVSGRIDARDASGRWLGYYDKRLDETRDASGRLLAKGNLLASLIFRP' A
#
# COMPACT_ATOMS: atom_id res chain seq x y z
N MET A 1 -2.94 -1.59 15.26
CA MET A 1 -2.99 -1.00 13.90
C MET A 1 -3.65 -2.03 12.99
N PRO A 2 -4.77 -1.70 12.31
CA PRO A 2 -5.41 -2.65 11.41
C PRO A 2 -4.49 -2.94 10.22
N ARG A 3 -4.22 -4.23 10.01
CA ARG A 3 -3.45 -4.75 8.89
C ARG A 3 -4.39 -5.49 7.95
N GLU A 4 -4.37 -5.13 6.68
CA GLU A 4 -5.13 -5.82 5.63
C GLU A 4 -4.17 -6.64 4.77
N ASN A 5 -4.32 -7.96 4.76
CA ASN A 5 -3.45 -8.84 3.98
C ASN A 5 -3.99 -8.99 2.55
N ILE A 6 -3.12 -8.80 1.56
CA ILE A 6 -3.41 -9.03 0.16
C ILE A 6 -2.85 -10.39 -0.25
N ARG A 7 -3.73 -11.26 -0.73
CA ARG A 7 -3.39 -12.62 -1.15
C ARG A 7 -3.77 -12.84 -2.60
N ASP A 8 -3.04 -13.73 -3.27
CA ASP A 8 -3.42 -14.18 -4.61
C ASP A 8 -4.57 -15.19 -4.56
N ARG A 9 -5.00 -15.66 -5.74
CA ARG A 9 -6.08 -16.65 -5.89
C ARG A 9 -5.80 -18.02 -5.23
N HIS A 10 -4.53 -18.31 -4.93
CA HIS A 10 -4.09 -19.54 -4.27
C HIS A 10 -3.88 -19.34 -2.75
N GLY A 11 -4.16 -18.14 -2.23
CA GLY A 11 -3.99 -17.78 -0.82
C GLY A 11 -2.56 -17.37 -0.44
N LYS A 12 -1.63 -17.30 -1.39
CA LYS A 12 -0.25 -16.84 -1.15
C LYS A 12 -0.26 -15.37 -0.78
N LEU A 13 0.46 -15.00 0.29
CA LEU A 13 0.62 -13.61 0.70
C LEU A 13 1.43 -12.86 -0.37
N MET A 14 0.85 -11.78 -0.91
CA MET A 14 1.50 -10.88 -1.85
C MET A 14 2.04 -9.63 -1.15
N GLY A 15 1.35 -9.20 -0.09
CA GLY A 15 1.72 -8.02 0.68
C GLY A 15 0.62 -7.66 1.68
N TRP A 16 0.72 -6.47 2.26
CA TRP A 16 -0.32 -5.96 3.14
C TRP A 16 -0.36 -4.43 3.15
N PHE A 17 -1.51 -3.91 3.58
CA PHE A 17 -1.69 -2.51 3.92
C PHE A 17 -1.66 -2.33 5.43
N GLU A 18 -1.09 -1.22 5.87
CA GLU A 18 -0.99 -0.84 7.27
C GLU A 18 -1.43 0.61 7.45
N ASP A 19 -2.54 0.79 8.16
CA ASP A 19 -3.06 2.10 8.53
C ASP A 19 -2.71 2.36 10.00
N ASN A 20 -1.82 3.31 10.23
CA ASN A 20 -1.43 3.67 11.59
C ASN A 20 -2.42 4.65 12.26
N GLY A 21 -3.46 5.11 11.54
CA GLY A 21 -4.54 5.97 12.04
C GLY A 21 -4.13 7.40 12.42
N VAL A 22 -2.87 7.63 12.75
CA VAL A 22 -2.32 8.90 13.24
C VAL A 22 -1.80 9.77 12.09
N SER A 23 -1.13 9.16 11.11
CA SER A 23 -0.51 9.90 10.00
C SER A 23 -1.50 10.32 8.90
N GLY A 24 -2.70 9.74 8.87
CA GLY A 24 -3.61 9.86 7.74
C GLY A 24 -3.12 9.12 6.48
N ARG A 25 -2.12 8.25 6.62
CA ARG A 25 -1.56 7.45 5.53
C ARG A 25 -1.88 5.96 5.71
N ILE A 26 -2.00 5.28 4.59
CA ILE A 26 -2.02 3.82 4.51
C ILE A 26 -0.75 3.39 3.78
N ASP A 27 0.10 2.61 4.44
CA ASP A 27 1.35 2.12 3.85
C ASP A 27 1.12 0.79 3.13
N ALA A 28 1.82 0.59 2.01
CA ALA A 28 1.88 -0.70 1.32
C ALA A 28 3.24 -1.36 1.51
N ARG A 29 3.22 -2.66 1.83
CA ARG A 29 4.42 -3.50 1.93
C ARG A 29 4.23 -4.77 1.10
N ASP A 30 5.32 -5.27 0.51
CA ASP A 30 5.30 -6.59 -0.13
C ASP A 30 5.37 -7.72 0.91
N ALA A 31 5.23 -8.97 0.45
CA ALA A 31 5.24 -10.16 1.29
C ALA A 31 6.52 -10.31 2.15
N SER A 32 7.64 -9.69 1.76
CA SER A 32 8.90 -9.69 2.51
C SER A 32 8.99 -8.56 3.54
N GLY A 33 8.02 -7.64 3.56
CA GLY A 33 8.00 -6.46 4.43
C GLY A 33 8.69 -5.23 3.85
N ARG A 34 9.18 -5.30 2.61
CA ARG A 34 9.75 -4.14 1.93
C ARG A 34 8.63 -3.13 1.66
N TRP A 35 8.90 -1.88 2.02
CA TRP A 35 8.01 -0.76 1.79
C TRP A 35 7.91 -0.42 0.30
N LEU A 36 6.69 -0.26 -0.21
CA LEU A 36 6.42 -0.01 -1.62
C LEU A 36 5.92 1.39 -1.91
N GLY A 37 5.38 2.07 -0.89
CA GLY A 37 4.77 3.38 -1.00
C GLY A 37 3.62 3.55 -0.01
N TYR A 38 2.84 4.61 -0.22
CA TYR A 38 1.75 4.98 0.67
C TYR A 38 0.63 5.71 -0.06
N TYR A 39 -0.58 5.64 0.50
CA TYR A 39 -1.73 6.45 0.12
C TYR A 39 -1.94 7.51 1.18
N ASP A 40 -1.95 8.78 0.77
CA ASP A 40 -2.27 9.92 1.63
C ASP A 40 -3.76 10.25 1.52
N LYS A 41 -4.52 10.00 2.60
CA LYS A 41 -5.97 10.22 2.63
C LYS A 41 -6.36 11.69 2.54
N ARG A 42 -5.47 12.61 2.93
CA ARG A 42 -5.77 14.05 2.95
C ARG A 42 -5.65 14.65 1.56
N LEU A 43 -4.66 14.19 0.80
CA LEU A 43 -4.40 14.67 -0.56
C LEU A 43 -5.09 13.82 -1.64
N ASP A 44 -5.62 12.67 -1.24
CA ASP A 44 -6.17 11.65 -2.13
C ASP A 44 -5.13 11.21 -3.18
N GLU A 45 -3.95 10.79 -2.70
CA GLU A 45 -2.79 10.52 -3.54
C GLU A 45 -2.10 9.21 -3.18
N THR A 46 -1.76 8.42 -4.20
CA THR A 46 -0.84 7.29 -4.04
C THR A 46 0.56 7.68 -4.50
N ARG A 47 1.54 7.44 -3.65
CA ARG A 47 2.96 7.74 -3.89
C ARG A 47 3.80 6.47 -3.76
N ASP A 48 4.84 6.36 -4.58
CA ASP A 48 5.79 5.25 -4.49
C ASP A 48 6.76 5.39 -3.30
N ALA A 49 7.62 4.39 -3.10
CA ALA A 49 8.63 4.38 -2.04
C ALA A 49 9.67 5.53 -2.14
N SER A 50 9.76 6.25 -3.26
CA SER A 50 10.59 7.45 -3.37
C SER A 50 9.82 8.75 -3.05
N GLY A 51 8.51 8.65 -2.76
CA GLY A 51 7.63 9.78 -2.54
C GLY A 51 7.06 10.40 -3.82
N ARG A 52 7.38 9.85 -5.00
CA ARG A 52 6.86 10.33 -6.28
C ARG A 52 5.37 10.02 -6.38
N LEU A 53 4.60 11.03 -6.79
CA LEU A 53 3.17 10.89 -7.09
C LEU A 53 2.97 9.92 -8.26
N LEU A 54 2.22 8.86 -8.03
CA LEU A 54 1.81 7.93 -9.09
C LEU A 54 0.46 8.31 -9.66
N ALA A 55 -0.51 8.60 -8.79
CA ALA A 55 -1.84 9.04 -9.19
C ALA A 55 -2.67 9.58 -8.03
N LYS A 56 -3.81 10.20 -8.37
CA LYS A 56 -4.90 10.50 -7.45
C LYS A 56 -5.73 9.23 -7.18
N GLY A 57 -6.30 9.13 -5.98
CA GLY A 57 -7.02 7.93 -5.53
C GLY A 57 -6.13 6.91 -4.80
N ASN A 58 -6.79 5.95 -4.14
CA ASN A 58 -6.11 4.82 -3.51
C ASN A 58 -5.78 3.72 -4.52
N LEU A 59 -4.52 3.63 -4.91
CA LEU A 59 -4.00 2.65 -5.86
C LEU A 59 -2.96 1.72 -5.22
N LEU A 60 -2.97 1.55 -3.90
CA LEU A 60 -1.97 0.73 -3.20
C LEU A 60 -1.92 -0.72 -3.68
N ALA A 61 -3.07 -1.27 -4.13
CA ALA A 61 -3.13 -2.59 -4.72
C ALA A 61 -2.22 -2.74 -5.95
N SER A 62 -2.04 -1.69 -6.75
CA SER A 62 -1.14 -1.68 -7.91
C SER A 62 0.34 -1.76 -7.53
N LEU A 63 0.69 -1.38 -6.30
CA LEU A 63 2.07 -1.49 -5.81
C LEU A 63 2.40 -2.93 -5.40
N ILE A 64 1.41 -3.63 -4.83
CA ILE A 64 1.54 -5.03 -4.41
C ILE A 64 1.44 -5.97 -5.61
N PHE A 65 0.49 -5.71 -6.51
CA PHE A 65 0.29 -6.53 -7.69
C PHE A 65 1.27 -6.09 -8.80
N ARG A 66 2.44 -6.75 -8.83
CA ARG A 66 3.37 -6.65 -9.96
C ARG A 66 3.18 -7.88 -10.87
N PRO A 67 2.93 -7.68 -12.17
CA PRO A 67 2.82 -8.78 -13.12
C PRO A 67 4.14 -9.54 -13.28
#